data_AF-A0A250FQP2-F1
#
_entry.id   AF-A0A250FQP2-F1
#
_cell.length_a   1.000
_cell.length_b   1.000
_cell.length_c   1.000
_cell.angle_alpha   90.00
_cell.angle_beta   90.00
_cell.angle_gamma   90.00
#
_symmetry.space_group_name_H-M   'P 1'
#
loop_
_entity.id
_entity.type
_entity.pdbx_description
1 polymer ?
#
loop_
_entity_poly.entity_id
_entity_poly.type
_entity_poly.pdbx_seq_one_letter_code
_entity_poly.pdbx_strand_id
1 'polypeptide(L)'
;MQHYRTIKELIKDYKQLPYPGIIYIEGEKKDNYQEAAFWVLSSNEDKEQNAIETKYGEVPESLAQFEVAYFSGVGIFQDIIINKLEHNESLTTEDTEVLLGAIEHYFEYDDFQD
;
A
#
# COMPACT_ATOMS: atom_id res chain seq x y z
N MET A 1 -10.12 -3.58 9.14
CA MET A 1 -9.79 -2.58 8.10
C MET A 1 -9.19 -1.31 8.72
N GLN A 2 -8.04 -0.87 8.21
CA GLN A 2 -7.41 0.42 8.53
C GLN A 2 -7.54 1.36 7.33
N HIS A 3 -7.56 2.68 7.57
CA HIS A 3 -7.66 3.70 6.52
C HIS A 3 -6.63 4.80 6.76
N TYR A 4 -5.89 5.15 5.71
CA TYR A 4 -4.82 6.14 5.70
C TYR A 4 -5.15 7.19 4.66
N ARG A 5 -5.07 8.47 5.02
CA ARG A 5 -5.46 9.57 4.12
C ARG A 5 -4.36 9.91 3.11
N THR A 6 -3.12 9.50 3.40
CA THR A 6 -1.95 9.80 2.58
C THR A 6 -0.98 8.64 2.62
N ILE A 7 -0.15 8.54 1.58
CA ILE A 7 0.96 7.57 1.53
C ILE A 7 1.97 7.79 2.68
N LYS A 8 2.11 9.03 3.16
CA LYS A 8 2.97 9.36 4.31
C LYS A 8 2.51 8.67 5.59
N GLU A 9 1.21 8.70 5.88
CA GLU A 9 0.65 8.02 7.05
C GLU A 9 0.86 6.50 6.92
N LEU A 10 0.61 5.95 5.73
CA LEU A 10 0.80 4.51 5.46
C LEU A 10 2.27 4.07 5.63
N ILE A 11 3.23 4.83 5.11
CA ILE A 11 4.67 4.56 5.24
C ILE A 11 5.11 4.60 6.71
N LYS A 12 4.62 5.57 7.50
CA LYS A 12 4.99 5.67 8.92
C LYS A 12 4.55 4.45 9.71
N ASP A 13 3.37 3.95 9.41
CA ASP A 13 2.76 2.82 10.11
C ASP A 13 3.09 1.47 9.45
N TYR A 14 4.03 1.40 8.51
CA TYR A 14 4.35 0.19 7.75
C TYR A 14 4.56 -1.05 8.64
N LYS A 15 5.22 -0.91 9.79
CA LYS A 15 5.45 -2.00 10.78
C LYS A 15 4.20 -2.45 11.52
N GLN A 16 3.16 -1.63 11.58
CA GLN A 16 1.91 -1.88 12.28
C GLN A 16 0.79 -2.36 11.34
N LEU A 17 1.06 -2.41 10.03
CA LEU A 17 0.11 -2.93 9.06
C LEU A 17 -0.21 -4.41 9.34
N PRO A 18 -1.47 -4.83 9.18
CA PRO A 18 -1.86 -6.21 9.40
C PRO A 18 -1.15 -7.12 8.39
N TYR A 19 -0.29 -8.01 8.88
CA TYR A 19 0.41 -9.00 8.07
C TYR A 19 -0.06 -10.42 8.45
N PRO A 20 -0.51 -11.24 7.48
CA PRO A 20 -0.69 -10.92 6.07
C PRO A 20 -1.91 -10.00 5.83
N GLY A 21 -1.84 -9.19 4.77
CA GLY A 21 -2.88 -8.23 4.39
C GLY A 21 -2.69 -7.67 2.99
N ILE A 22 -3.69 -6.92 2.53
CA ILE A 22 -3.73 -6.26 1.22
C ILE A 22 -3.99 -4.77 1.42
N ILE A 23 -3.28 -3.95 0.66
CA ILE A 23 -3.42 -2.50 0.58
C ILE A 23 -4.17 -2.20 -0.71
N TYR A 24 -5.18 -1.35 -0.60
CA TYR A 24 -5.97 -0.79 -1.69
C TYR A 24 -5.77 0.73 -1.72
N ILE A 25 -5.82 1.31 -2.92
CA ILE A 25 -5.65 2.74 -3.18
C ILE A 25 -6.94 3.34 -3.75
N GLU A 26 -7.20 4.62 -3.50
CA GLU A 26 -8.27 5.37 -4.15
C GLU A 26 -8.18 5.23 -5.68
N GLY A 27 -9.21 4.65 -6.30
CA GLY A 27 -9.15 4.20 -7.70
C GLY A 27 -8.94 5.34 -8.70
N GLU A 28 -9.54 6.51 -8.46
CA GLU A 28 -9.34 7.71 -9.29
C GLU A 28 -7.89 8.24 -9.26
N LYS A 29 -7.13 7.91 -8.22
CA LYS A 29 -5.76 8.37 -8.00
C LYS A 29 -4.76 7.22 -7.97
N LYS A 30 -5.10 6.07 -8.56
CA LYS A 30 -4.24 4.89 -8.60
C LYS A 30 -2.86 5.14 -9.24
N ASP A 31 -2.72 6.20 -10.03
CA ASP A 31 -1.47 6.61 -10.69
C ASP A 31 -0.84 7.85 -10.01
N ASN A 32 -1.37 8.30 -8.88
CA ASN A 32 -0.89 9.46 -8.10
C ASN A 32 -0.96 9.18 -6.59
N TYR A 33 0.06 8.47 -6.10
CA TYR A 33 0.14 7.99 -4.72
C TYR A 33 0.17 9.11 -3.67
N GLN A 34 0.70 10.29 -4.05
CA GLN A 34 0.84 11.42 -3.13
C GLN A 34 -0.50 12.01 -2.71
N GLU A 35 -1.49 11.98 -3.61
CA GLU A 35 -2.82 12.54 -3.37
C GLU A 35 -3.88 11.49 -3.02
N ALA A 36 -3.53 10.21 -3.04
CA ALA A 36 -4.43 9.09 -2.82
C ALA A 36 -4.63 8.75 -1.34
N ALA A 37 -5.84 8.29 -1.02
CA ALA A 37 -6.13 7.56 0.21
C ALA A 37 -5.92 6.05 0.05
N PHE A 38 -5.73 5.35 1.16
CA PHE A 38 -5.42 3.93 1.21
C PHE A 38 -6.25 3.18 2.25
N TRP A 39 -6.63 1.95 1.91
CA TRP A 39 -7.35 1.03 2.80
C TRP A 39 -6.53 -0.24 2.96
N VAL A 40 -6.35 -0.68 4.19
CA VAL A 40 -5.60 -1.91 4.49
C VAL A 40 -6.53 -2.92 5.13
N LEU A 41 -6.62 -4.08 4.49
CA LEU A 41 -7.46 -5.18 4.91
C LEU A 41 -6.58 -6.36 5.31
N SER A 42 -6.81 -6.95 6.47
CA SER A 42 -6.08 -8.16 6.85
C SER A 42 -6.52 -9.34 5.99
N SER A 43 -5.65 -10.30 5.71
CA SER A 43 -6.02 -11.45 4.87
C SER A 43 -7.09 -12.36 5.50
N ASN A 44 -7.31 -12.25 6.82
CA ASN A 44 -8.44 -12.93 7.47
C ASN A 44 -9.76 -12.27 7.07
N GLU A 45 -9.83 -10.94 7.15
CA GLU A 45 -11.01 -10.18 6.70
C GLU A 45 -11.25 -10.34 5.19
N ASP A 46 -10.19 -10.51 4.39
CA ASP A 46 -10.28 -10.64 2.93
C ASP A 46 -10.87 -11.99 2.50
N LYS A 47 -10.41 -13.09 3.12
CA LYS A 47 -10.89 -14.46 2.85
C LYS A 47 -12.37 -14.67 3.19
N GLU A 48 -12.93 -13.85 4.07
CA GLU A 48 -14.33 -13.95 4.49
C GLU A 48 -15.28 -13.21 3.53
N GLN A 49 -14.76 -12.54 2.50
CA GLN A 49 -15.54 -11.69 1.61
C GLN A 49 -15.57 -12.20 0.17
N ASN A 50 -16.69 -11.91 -0.51
CA ASN A 50 -16.77 -12.10 -1.95
C ASN A 50 -15.99 -10.96 -2.64
N ALA A 51 -15.31 -11.30 -3.73
CA ALA A 51 -14.79 -10.31 -4.65
C ALA A 51 -15.92 -9.83 -5.57
N ILE A 52 -15.92 -8.54 -5.89
CA ILE A 52 -16.81 -7.92 -6.87
C ILE A 52 -16.00 -7.17 -7.92
N GLU A 53 -16.47 -7.18 -9.17
CA GLU A 53 -15.87 -6.40 -10.25
C GLU A 53 -16.31 -4.93 -10.16
N THR A 54 -15.35 -4.01 -10.22
CA THR A 54 -15.58 -2.55 -10.30
C THR A 54 -14.87 -1.96 -11.51
N LYS A 55 -15.10 -0.67 -11.81
CA LYS A 55 -14.33 0.04 -12.86
C LYS A 55 -12.81 0.09 -12.59
N TYR A 56 -12.38 -0.21 -11.36
CA TYR A 56 -10.98 -0.23 -10.94
C TYR A 56 -10.41 -1.64 -10.75
N GLY A 57 -11.19 -2.68 -11.08
CA GLY A 57 -10.84 -4.10 -10.96
C GLY A 57 -11.62 -4.82 -9.85
N GLU A 58 -11.24 -6.07 -9.63
CA GLU A 58 -11.83 -6.92 -8.58
C GLU A 58 -11.38 -6.46 -7.19
N VAL A 59 -12.36 -6.20 -6.30
CA VAL A 59 -12.11 -5.79 -4.90
C VAL A 59 -13.08 -6.50 -3.95
N PRO A 60 -12.75 -6.64 -2.66
CA PRO A 60 -13.68 -7.14 -1.66
C PRO A 60 -14.96 -6.31 -1.58
N GLU A 61 -16.09 -6.97 -1.40
CA GLU A 61 -17.42 -6.31 -1.32
C GLU A 61 -17.48 -5.18 -0.27
N SER A 62 -16.79 -5.31 0.87
CA SER A 62 -16.76 -4.23 1.88
C SER A 62 -16.09 -2.94 1.40
N LEU A 63 -15.21 -3.05 0.41
CA LEU A 63 -14.46 -1.94 -0.17
C LEU A 63 -15.11 -1.35 -1.42
N ALA A 64 -16.11 -2.02 -1.98
CA ALA A 64 -16.86 -1.61 -3.17
C ALA A 64 -17.30 -0.14 -3.13
N GLN A 65 -17.79 0.31 -1.96
CA GLN A 65 -18.33 1.65 -1.75
C GLN A 65 -17.27 2.76 -1.77
N PHE A 66 -15.98 2.41 -1.63
CA PHE A 66 -14.88 3.37 -1.57
C PHE A 66 -14.19 3.56 -2.93
N GLU A 67 -14.68 2.90 -3.99
CA GLU A 67 -14.14 3.02 -5.34
C GLU A 67 -12.61 2.84 -5.39
N VAL A 68 -12.11 1.77 -4.77
CA VAL A 68 -10.67 1.49 -4.65
C VAL A 68 -10.15 0.58 -5.75
N ALA A 69 -8.83 0.60 -5.96
CA ALA A 69 -8.07 -0.35 -6.76
C ALA A 69 -7.10 -1.15 -5.88
N TYR A 70 -6.67 -2.31 -6.34
CA TYR A 70 -5.53 -3.02 -5.73
C TYR A 70 -4.27 -2.14 -5.80
N PHE A 71 -3.51 -2.11 -4.70
CA PHE A 71 -2.23 -1.40 -4.64
C PHE A 71 -1.06 -2.37 -4.42
N SER A 72 -1.04 -3.08 -3.29
CA SER A 72 0.05 -3.99 -2.95
C SER A 72 -0.34 -4.96 -1.84
N GLY A 73 0.31 -6.11 -1.77
CA GLY A 73 0.34 -6.90 -0.54
C GLY A 73 1.11 -6.15 0.56
N VAL A 74 0.68 -6.29 1.82
CA VAL A 74 1.35 -5.67 2.98
C VAL A 74 2.80 -6.15 3.10
N GLY A 75 3.08 -7.43 2.80
CA GLY A 75 4.44 -7.98 2.85
C GLY A 75 5.41 -7.26 1.91
N ILE A 76 5.06 -7.18 0.61
CA ILE A 76 5.88 -6.50 -0.40
C ILE A 76 6.09 -5.03 -0.02
N PHE A 77 5.03 -4.34 0.42
CA PHE A 77 5.13 -2.95 0.85
C PHE A 77 6.08 -2.78 2.05
N GLN A 78 6.01 -3.67 3.03
CA GLN A 78 6.93 -3.69 4.16
C GLN A 78 8.36 -3.97 3.71
N ASP A 79 8.58 -4.96 2.85
CA ASP A 79 9.90 -5.36 2.38
C ASP A 79 10.61 -4.23 1.64
N ILE A 80 9.90 -3.46 0.80
CA ILE A 80 10.45 -2.28 0.11
C ILE A 80 10.98 -1.25 1.12
N ILE A 81 10.16 -0.92 2.12
CA ILE A 81 10.53 0.09 3.14
C ILE A 81 11.67 -0.44 4.03
N ILE A 82 11.61 -1.71 4.45
CA ILE A 82 12.66 -2.34 5.26
C ILE A 82 13.98 -2.33 4.50
N ASN A 83 13.98 -2.81 3.26
CA ASN A 83 15.17 -2.85 2.42
C ASN A 83 15.80 -1.45 2.30
N LYS A 84 15.00 -0.41 2.04
CA LYS A 84 15.51 0.96 1.90
C LYS A 84 16.14 1.50 3.19
N LEU A 85 15.51 1.24 4.33
CA LEU A 85 15.99 1.71 5.64
C LEU A 85 17.21 0.93 6.13
N GLU A 86 17.30 -0.37 5.86
CA GLU A 86 18.43 -1.21 6.29
C GLU A 86 19.72 -0.90 5.52
N HIS A 87 19.61 -0.50 4.24
CA HIS A 87 20.77 -0.11 3.43
C HIS A 87 21.17 1.37 3.61
N ASN A 88 20.39 2.16 4.34
CA ASN A 88 20.62 3.59 4.54
C ASN A 88 20.35 4.01 6.01
N GLU A 89 21.37 3.91 6.86
CA GLU A 89 21.26 4.15 8.31
C GLU A 89 20.73 5.55 8.71
N SER A 90 20.85 6.54 7.83
CA SER A 90 20.36 7.91 8.06
C SER A 90 18.89 8.11 7.70
N LEU A 91 18.29 7.21 6.91
CA LEU A 91 16.90 7.33 6.48
C LEU A 91 15.96 6.90 7.61
N THR A 92 14.81 7.57 7.66
CA THR A 92 13.72 7.30 8.58
C THR A 92 12.40 7.30 7.80
N THR A 93 11.31 6.92 8.47
CA THR A 93 9.96 7.02 7.87
C THR A 93 9.50 8.47 7.64
N GLU A 94 10.22 9.48 8.13
CA GLU A 94 9.97 10.89 7.79
C GLU A 94 10.49 11.25 6.40
N ASP A 95 11.43 10.48 5.84
CA ASP A 95 12.00 10.67 4.50
C ASP A 95 11.05 10.10 3.43
N THR A 96 9.79 10.54 3.49
CA THR A 96 8.66 9.98 2.72
C THR A 96 8.89 10.04 1.22
N GLU A 97 9.51 11.09 0.70
CA GLU A 97 9.79 11.23 -0.75
C GLU A 97 10.77 10.16 -1.25
N VAL A 98 11.80 9.82 -0.46
CA VAL A 98 12.78 8.78 -0.80
C VAL A 98 12.12 7.41 -0.76
N LEU A 99 11.33 7.14 0.28
CA LEU A 99 10.61 5.87 0.43
C LEU A 99 9.53 5.70 -0.64
N LEU A 100 8.85 6.78 -1.02
CA LEU A 100 7.89 6.78 -2.13
C LEU A 100 8.59 6.43 -3.45
N GLY A 101 9.75 7.03 -3.72
CA GLY A 101 10.55 6.70 -4.91
C GLY A 101 10.94 5.22 -4.97
N ALA A 102 11.27 4.61 -3.83
CA ALA A 102 11.56 3.17 -3.77
C ALA A 102 10.32 2.30 -4.07
N ILE A 103 9.13 2.72 -3.62
CA ILE A 103 7.86 2.05 -3.93
C ILE A 103 7.54 2.15 -5.42
N GLU A 104 7.64 3.34 -5.99
CA GLU A 104 7.44 3.59 -7.43
C GLU A 104 8.42 2.76 -8.27
N HIS A 105 9.70 2.73 -7.88
CA HIS A 105 10.72 1.92 -8.54
C HIS A 105 10.36 0.43 -8.53
N TYR A 106 9.97 -0.11 -7.37
CA TYR A 106 9.60 -1.52 -7.28
C TYR A 106 8.41 -1.86 -8.17
N PHE A 107 7.38 -1.00 -8.25
CA PHE A 107 6.22 -1.27 -9.11
C PHE A 107 6.52 -1.14 -10.61
N GLU A 108 7.51 -0.33 -10.99
CA GLU A 108 7.92 -0.21 -12.40
C GLU A 108 8.87 -1.34 -12.82
N TYR A 109 9.80 -1.75 -11.96
CA TYR A 109 10.92 -2.65 -12.33
C TYR A 109 10.90 -4.03 -11.65
N ASP A 110 10.02 -4.25 -10.66
CA ASP A 110 10.02 -5.44 -9.79
C ASP A 110 11.40 -5.70 -9.15
N ASP A 111 12.06 -4.61 -8.75
CA ASP A 111 13.40 -4.62 -8.16
C ASP A 111 13.49 -3.71 -6.92
N PHE A 112 14.32 -4.10 -5.96
CA PHE A 112 14.53 -3.31 -4.75
C PHE A 112 15.58 -2.22 -5.02
N GLN A 113 15.23 -0.97 -4.71
CA GLN A 113 16.14 0.15 -4.88
C GLN A 113 16.95 0.40 -3.60
N ASP A 114 18.24 0.04 -3.58
CA ASP A 114 19.18 0.35 -2.49
C ASP A 114 19.35 1.86 -2.26
#